data_AF-A0A6L7GFI1-F1
#
_entry.id   AF-A0A6L7GFI1-F1
#
_cell.length_a   1.000
_cell.length_b   1.000
_cell.length_c   1.000
_cell.angle_alpha   90.00
_cell.angle_beta   90.00
_cell.angle_gamma   90.00
#
_symmetry.space_group_name_H-M   'P 1'
#
loop_
_entity.id
_entity.type
_entity.pdbx_description
1 polymer ?
#
loop_
_entity_poly.entity_id
_entity_poly.type
_entity_poly.pdbx_seq_one_letter_code
_entity_poly.pdbx_strand_id
1 'polypeptide(L)'
;MDTLSRLETTVKQRLGADAGSSYVAQLHARGLPVMARKLGEEAVEMVVAALSGDRAELVGEAADVLFHLTVLLAEKGVPLAEVMAELDRREGTSGLDEKATRQPENQDNSAAGANDGD
;
A
#
# COMPACT_ATOMS: atom_id res chain seq x y z
N MET A 1 8.53 -19.28 -7.53
CA MET A 1 8.01 -17.93 -7.80
C MET A 1 6.56 -17.92 -7.39
N ASP A 2 6.19 -17.08 -6.42
CA ASP A 2 4.81 -16.95 -5.94
C ASP A 2 3.90 -16.27 -6.98
N THR A 3 2.60 -16.19 -6.67
CA THR A 3 1.57 -15.63 -7.55
C THR A 3 1.85 -14.18 -7.94
N LEU A 4 2.21 -13.32 -6.99
CA LEU A 4 2.40 -11.89 -7.22
C LEU A 4 3.67 -11.63 -8.03
N SER A 5 4.74 -12.37 -7.77
CA SER A 5 5.98 -12.33 -8.55
C SER A 5 5.74 -12.70 -10.02
N ARG A 6 4.94 -13.74 -10.29
CA ARG A 6 4.56 -14.11 -11.68
C ARG A 6 3.69 -13.05 -12.35
N LEU A 7 2.78 -12.43 -11.60
CA LEU A 7 1.95 -11.34 -12.07
C LEU A 7 2.80 -10.12 -12.48
N GLU A 8 3.71 -9.69 -11.61
CA GLU A 8 4.64 -8.59 -11.89
C GLU A 8 5.45 -8.85 -13.18
N THR A 9 5.97 -10.07 -13.33
CA THR A 9 6.70 -10.47 -14.55
C THR A 9 5.84 -10.33 -15.80
N THR A 10 4.60 -10.82 -15.74
CA THR A 10 3.65 -10.74 -16.87
C THR A 10 3.27 -9.29 -17.19
N VAL A 11 3.06 -8.46 -16.17
CA VAL A 11 2.76 -7.03 -16.33
C VAL A 11 3.92 -6.31 -17.00
N LYS A 12 5.16 -6.48 -16.51
CA LYS A 12 6.36 -5.86 -17.10
C LYS A 12 6.55 -6.24 -18.57
N GLN A 13 6.34 -7.51 -18.91
CA GLN A 13 6.42 -7.98 -20.30
C GLN A 13 5.40 -7.31 -21.22
N ARG A 14 4.21 -7.00 -20.69
CA ARG A 14 3.10 -6.44 -21.47
C ARG A 14 3.07 -4.91 -21.51
N LEU A 15 3.75 -4.25 -20.58
CA LEU A 15 3.76 -2.79 -20.46
C LEU A 15 4.30 -2.11 -21.74
N GLY A 16 5.37 -2.66 -22.31
CA GLY A 16 5.99 -2.16 -23.55
C GLY A 16 5.50 -2.83 -24.83
N ALA A 17 4.43 -3.65 -24.76
CA ALA A 17 3.88 -4.31 -25.93
C ALA A 17 2.92 -3.39 -26.71
N ASP A 18 2.60 -3.75 -27.95
CA ASP A 18 1.64 -3.01 -28.75
C ASP A 18 0.30 -2.86 -28.03
N ALA A 19 -0.31 -1.67 -28.09
CA ALA A 19 -1.52 -1.34 -27.33
C ALA A 19 -2.68 -2.34 -27.56
N GLY A 20 -2.80 -2.93 -28.75
CA GLY A 20 -3.84 -3.92 -29.06
C GLY A 20 -3.57 -5.35 -28.54
N SER A 21 -2.37 -5.62 -28.03
CA SER A 21 -1.93 -6.98 -27.70
C SER A 21 -2.39 -7.48 -26.33
N SER A 22 -2.70 -6.58 -25.40
CA SER A 22 -3.14 -6.94 -24.04
C SER A 22 -3.80 -5.77 -23.32
N TYR A 23 -4.56 -6.07 -22.26
CA TYR A 23 -5.18 -5.05 -21.42
C TYR A 23 -4.14 -4.13 -20.73
N VAL A 24 -3.01 -4.69 -20.26
CA VAL A 24 -1.91 -3.90 -19.68
C VAL A 24 -1.34 -2.92 -20.71
N ALA A 25 -1.13 -3.36 -21.94
CA ALA A 25 -0.66 -2.49 -23.03
C ALA A 25 -1.67 -1.38 -23.35
N GLN A 26 -2.98 -1.66 -23.29
CA GLN A 26 -4.02 -0.63 -23.45
C GLN A 26 -3.97 0.40 -22.32
N LEU A 27 -3.80 -0.03 -21.07
CA LEU A 27 -3.65 0.88 -19.94
C LEU A 27 -2.40 1.76 -20.10
N HIS A 28 -1.28 1.17 -20.53
CA HIS A 28 -0.03 1.88 -20.82
C HIS A 28 -0.18 2.92 -21.93
N ALA A 29 -0.79 2.53 -23.05
CA ALA A 29 -1.08 3.46 -24.14
C ALA A 29 -1.99 4.62 -23.73
N ARG A 30 -2.86 4.43 -22.72
CA ARG A 30 -3.73 5.46 -22.16
C ARG A 30 -3.07 6.31 -21.05
N GLY A 31 -1.87 5.94 -20.63
CA GLY A 31 -1.01 6.69 -19.73
C GLY A 31 -1.35 6.58 -18.24
N LEU A 32 -0.42 7.09 -17.44
CA LEU A 32 -0.43 7.07 -15.97
C LEU A 32 -1.77 7.53 -15.33
N PRO A 33 -2.46 8.60 -15.78
CA PRO A 33 -3.72 9.02 -15.17
C PRO A 33 -4.81 7.95 -15.22
N VAL A 34 -4.86 7.15 -16.30
CA VAL A 34 -5.85 6.07 -16.45
C VAL A 34 -5.51 4.90 -15.54
N MET A 35 -4.24 4.54 -15.41
CA MET A 35 -3.83 3.48 -14.48
C MET A 35 -4.14 3.83 -13.02
N ALA A 36 -3.79 5.06 -12.61
CA ALA A 36 -4.06 5.55 -11.26
C ALA A 36 -5.56 5.61 -10.97
N ARG A 37 -6.36 6.07 -11.93
CA ARG A 37 -7.82 6.06 -11.80
C ARG A 37 -8.37 4.65 -11.62
N LYS A 38 -7.92 3.68 -12.43
CA LYS A 38 -8.33 2.28 -12.30
C LYS A 38 -8.04 1.73 -10.90
N LEU A 39 -6.83 1.92 -10.38
CA LEU A 39 -6.52 1.51 -9.00
C LEU A 39 -7.48 2.14 -7.97
N GLY A 40 -7.82 3.42 -8.15
CA GLY A 40 -8.79 4.10 -7.29
C GLY A 40 -10.22 3.54 -7.40
N GLU A 41 -10.66 3.19 -8.61
CA GLU A 41 -11.96 2.55 -8.86
C GLU A 41 -12.05 1.20 -8.13
N GLU A 42 -11.10 0.29 -8.36
CA GLU A 42 -11.12 -1.05 -7.73
C GLU A 42 -11.02 -0.96 -6.20
N ALA A 43 -10.29 0.04 -5.67
CA ALA A 43 -10.20 0.23 -4.22
C ALA A 43 -11.55 0.63 -3.61
N VAL A 44 -12.34 1.45 -4.32
CA VAL A 44 -13.70 1.81 -3.89
C VAL A 44 -14.64 0.62 -4.04
N GLU A 45 -14.55 -0.13 -5.14
CA GLU A 45 -15.35 -1.33 -5.39
C GLU A 45 -15.07 -2.41 -4.33
N MET A 46 -13.82 -2.62 -3.95
CA MET A 46 -13.43 -3.50 -2.84
C MET A 46 -14.05 -3.08 -1.50
N VAL A 47 -14.09 -1.77 -1.20
CA VAL A 47 -14.75 -1.25 0.01
C VAL A 47 -16.25 -1.52 -0.04
N VAL A 48 -16.89 -1.31 -1.19
CA VAL A 48 -18.33 -1.60 -1.38
C VAL A 48 -18.60 -3.08 -1.20
N ALA A 49 -17.80 -3.96 -1.81
CA ALA A 49 -17.91 -5.41 -1.68
C ALA A 49 -17.71 -5.90 -0.24
N ALA A 50 -16.78 -5.28 0.51
CA ALA A 50 -16.59 -5.58 1.93
C ALA A 50 -17.84 -5.23 2.76
N LEU A 51 -18.57 -4.18 2.39
CA LEU A 51 -19.80 -3.75 3.05
C LEU A 51 -21.05 -4.50 2.59
N SER A 52 -21.05 -5.06 1.38
CA SER A 52 -22.16 -5.86 0.84
C SER A 52 -22.28 -7.23 1.53
N GLY A 53 -21.17 -7.74 2.07
CA GLY A 53 -21.09 -9.07 2.68
C GLY A 53 -20.94 -10.20 1.64
N ASP A 54 -20.80 -9.88 0.35
CA ASP A 54 -20.50 -10.86 -0.68
C ASP A 54 -19.00 -11.21 -0.67
N ARG A 55 -18.70 -12.42 -0.21
CA ARG A 55 -17.33 -12.92 -0.14
C ARG A 55 -16.69 -13.11 -1.51
N ALA A 56 -17.45 -13.51 -2.53
CA ALA A 56 -16.91 -13.76 -3.86
C ALA A 56 -16.54 -12.43 -4.53
N GLU A 57 -17.43 -11.44 -4.41
CA GLU A 57 -17.18 -10.07 -4.86
C GLU A 57 -15.94 -9.49 -4.18
N LEU A 58 -15.86 -9.57 -2.85
CA LEU A 58 -14.70 -9.06 -2.10
C LEU A 58 -13.37 -9.69 -2.53
N VAL A 59 -13.35 -11.00 -2.82
CA VAL A 59 -12.14 -11.67 -3.32
C VAL A 59 -11.77 -11.19 -4.72
N GLY A 60 -12.76 -10.96 -5.60
CA GLY A 60 -12.56 -10.42 -6.94
C GLY A 60 -11.94 -9.02 -6.88
N GLU A 61 -12.59 -8.10 -6.19
CA GLU A 61 -12.15 -6.71 -6.08
C GLU A 61 -10.79 -6.58 -5.39
N ALA A 62 -10.52 -7.40 -4.37
CA ALA A 62 -9.19 -7.45 -3.75
C ALA A 62 -8.10 -7.92 -4.73
N ALA A 63 -8.44 -8.87 -5.62
CA ALA A 63 -7.52 -9.30 -6.67
C ALA A 63 -7.29 -8.20 -7.72
N ASP A 64 -8.33 -7.46 -8.08
CA ASP A 64 -8.23 -6.35 -9.04
C ASP A 64 -7.43 -5.16 -8.47
N VAL A 65 -7.56 -4.87 -7.17
CA VAL A 65 -6.68 -3.93 -6.46
C VAL A 65 -5.21 -4.37 -6.58
N LEU A 66 -4.89 -5.64 -6.30
CA LEU A 66 -3.52 -6.15 -6.41
C LEU A 66 -3.00 -6.08 -7.86
N PHE A 67 -3.86 -6.38 -8.83
CA PHE A 67 -3.55 -6.28 -10.25
C PHE A 67 -3.22 -4.85 -10.66
N HIS A 68 -4.12 -3.90 -10.40
CA HIS A 68 -3.95 -2.51 -10.79
C HIS A 68 -2.84 -1.80 -10.02
N LEU A 69 -2.59 -2.20 -8.76
CA LEU A 69 -1.41 -1.77 -8.02
C LEU A 69 -0.13 -2.22 -8.71
N THR A 70 -0.05 -3.50 -9.12
CA THR A 70 1.12 -4.05 -9.81
C THR A 70 1.39 -3.34 -11.15
N VAL A 71 0.33 -3.04 -11.92
CA VAL A 71 0.43 -2.26 -13.16
C VAL A 71 0.98 -0.86 -12.91
N LEU A 72 0.44 -0.16 -11.90
CA LEU A 72 0.88 1.19 -11.56
C LEU A 72 2.33 1.22 -11.07
N LEU A 73 2.73 0.27 -10.21
CA LEU A 73 4.11 0.16 -9.74
C LEU A 73 5.08 -0.10 -10.89
N ALA A 74 4.73 -1.00 -11.82
CA ALA A 74 5.54 -1.29 -13.00
C ALA A 74 5.72 -0.06 -13.91
N GLU A 75 4.65 0.73 -14.15
CA GLU A 75 4.72 2.02 -14.86
C GLU A 75 5.66 3.02 -14.17
N LYS A 76 5.67 3.01 -12.83
CA LYS A 76 6.54 3.88 -12.02
C LYS A 76 7.95 3.34 -11.84
N GLY A 77 8.27 2.16 -12.37
CA GLY A 77 9.56 1.51 -12.19
C GLY A 77 9.84 1.04 -10.76
N VAL A 78 8.80 0.87 -9.94
CA VAL A 78 8.92 0.39 -8.56
C VAL A 78 8.71 -1.12 -8.55
N PRO A 79 9.72 -1.93 -8.20
CA PRO A 79 9.56 -3.38 -8.06
C PRO A 79 8.63 -3.73 -6.89
N LEU A 80 7.81 -4.76 -7.06
CA LEU A 80 6.95 -5.25 -5.98
C LEU A 80 7.76 -5.69 -4.75
N ALA A 81 8.99 -6.19 -4.97
CA ALA A 81 9.92 -6.55 -3.91
C ALA A 81 10.24 -5.39 -2.95
N GLU A 82 10.28 -4.14 -3.44
CA GLU A 82 10.49 -2.97 -2.57
C GLU A 82 9.27 -2.73 -1.66
N VAL A 83 8.06 -2.96 -2.17
CA VAL A 83 6.82 -2.87 -1.38
C VAL A 83 6.78 -3.98 -0.33
N MET A 84 7.18 -5.21 -0.68
CA MET A 84 7.25 -6.33 0.27
C MET A 84 8.28 -6.06 1.37
N ALA A 85 9.46 -5.56 1.01
CA ALA A 85 10.49 -5.19 1.99
C ALA A 85 9.99 -4.10 2.96
N GLU A 86 9.18 -3.15 2.49
CA GLU A 86 8.56 -2.15 3.36
C GLU A 86 7.49 -2.76 4.27
N LEU A 87 6.73 -3.75 3.82
CA LEU A 87 5.79 -4.48 4.68
C LEU A 87 6.54 -5.28 5.75
N ASP A 88 7.60 -6.02 5.39
CA ASP A 88 8.45 -6.76 6.32
C ASP A 88 9.04 -5.84 7.41
N ARG A 89 9.50 -4.64 7.01
CA ARG A 89 9.99 -3.61 7.94
C ARG A 89 8.92 -3.16 8.94
N ARG A 90 7.65 -3.07 8.50
CA ARG A 90 6.52 -2.67 9.36
C ARG A 90 6.06 -3.81 10.27
N GLU A 91 6.10 -5.05 9.82
CA GLU A 91 5.76 -6.21 10.65
C GLU A 91 6.68 -6.33 11.88
N GLY A 92 7.97 -6.02 11.72
CA GLY A 92 8.93 -5.97 12.83
C GLY A 92 8.79 -4.76 13.76
N THR A 93 7.93 -3.79 13.41
CA THR A 93 7.70 -2.55 14.15
C THR A 93 6.23 -2.43 14.47
N SER A 94 5.68 -3.32 15.30
CA SER A 94 4.29 -3.19 15.70
C SER A 94 4.11 -1.85 16.42
N GLY A 95 3.13 -1.04 16.00
CA GLY A 95 2.84 0.26 16.63
C GLY A 95 2.44 0.15 18.11
N LEU A 96 2.32 -1.06 18.65
CA LEU A 96 2.17 -1.36 20.07
C LEU A 96 3.53 -1.30 20.80
N ASP A 97 4.62 -1.76 20.18
CA ASP A 97 5.97 -1.74 20.76
C ASP A 97 6.56 -0.32 20.78
N GLU A 98 6.30 0.50 19.76
CA GLU A 98 6.63 1.93 19.73
C GLU A 98 5.82 2.77 20.75
N LYS A 99 4.65 2.26 21.17
CA LYS A 99 3.82 2.91 22.19
C LYS A 99 4.26 2.51 23.60
N ALA A 100 4.79 1.30 23.78
CA ALA A 100 5.33 0.79 25.04
C ALA A 100 6.72 1.37 25.39
N THR A 101 7.50 1.80 24.40
CA THR A 101 8.85 2.38 24.58
C THR A 101 8.85 3.89 24.78
N ARG A 102 7.70 4.58 24.65
CA ARG A 102 7.56 5.97 25.05
C ARG A 102 7.49 6.06 26.57
N GLN A 103 8.56 6.58 27.20
CA GLN A 103 8.49 7.01 28.60
C GLN A 103 7.39 8.08 28.75
N PRO A 104 6.57 8.05 29.81
CA PRO A 104 5.61 9.11 30.07
C PRO A 104 6.38 10.43 30.22
N GLU A 105 5.97 11.46 29.48
CA GLU A 105 6.55 12.80 29.58
C GLU A 105 6.59 13.21 31.06
N ASN A 106 7.79 13.59 31.50
CA ASN A 106 8.16 13.84 32.88
C ASN A 106 7.34 15.00 33.46
N GLN A 107 6.23 14.70 34.14
CA GLN A 107 5.52 15.64 35.01
C GLN A 107 6.25 15.73 36.35
N ASP A 108 7.41 16.38 36.39
CA ASP A 108 7.86 17.00 37.65
C ASP A 108 8.95 18.04 37.40
N ASN A 109 8.59 19.32 37.45
CA ASN A 109 9.50 20.35 37.94
C ASN A 109 8.75 21.61 38.40
N SER A 110 8.19 21.58 39.62
CA SER A 110 8.03 22.80 40.42
C SER A 110 7.70 22.51 41.90
N ALA A 111 8.65 21.90 42.61
CA ALA A 111 8.70 22.02 44.06
C ALA A 111 10.14 21.93 44.58
N ALA A 112 10.82 23.08 44.71
CA ALA A 112 11.74 23.36 45.82
C ALA A 112 12.42 24.72 45.61
N GLY A 113 12.02 25.70 46.41
CA GLY A 113 12.71 26.98 46.57
C GLY A 113 12.24 27.62 47.87
N ALA A 114 12.51 26.94 48.98
CA ALA A 114 12.22 27.42 50.32
C ALA A 114 13.28 28.46 50.75
N ASN A 115 12.76 29.60 51.22
CA ASN A 115 13.14 30.33 52.43
C ASN A 115 14.43 31.17 52.54
N ASP A 116 14.31 32.18 53.42
CA ASP A 116 15.31 33.06 54.06
C ASP A 116 15.73 34.29 53.23
N GLY A 117 15.60 35.55 53.67
CA GLY A 117 15.30 36.17 54.95
C GLY A 117 15.76 37.64 54.91
N ASP A 118 15.24 38.44 55.84
CA ASP A 118 15.49 39.86 56.18
C ASP A 118 14.76 40.95 55.36
#